data_AF-A0A804KLB9-F1
#
_entry.id   AF-A0A804KLB9-F1
#
_cell.length_a   1.000
_cell.length_b   1.000
_cell.length_c   1.000
_cell.angle_alpha   90.00
_cell.angle_beta   90.00
_cell.angle_gamma   90.00
#
_symmetry.space_group_name_H-M   'P 1'
#
loop_
_entity.id
_entity.type
_entity.pdbx_description
1 polymer ?
#
loop_
_entity_poly.entity_id
_entity_poly.type
_entity_poly.pdbx_seq_one_letter_code
_entity_poly.pdbx_strand_id
1 'polypeptide(L)' 'MSRLRNVALATGLLAFAAAGLLFPFFLVTSRSKPIIDASKPLPPQATFRGPYVNTGSHDIGPDTTTYTKK' A
#
# COMPACT_ATOMS: atom_id res chain seq x y z
N MET A 1 13.97 -18.02 42.87
CA MET A 1 14.04 -17.07 41.73
C MET A 1 14.05 -15.65 42.29
N SER A 2 15.04 -14.81 41.97
CA SER A 2 15.07 -13.44 42.50
C SER A 2 14.05 -12.56 41.76
N ARG A 3 13.33 -11.71 42.50
CA ARG A 3 12.29 -10.83 41.92
C ARG A 3 12.89 -9.87 40.88
N LEU A 4 14.09 -9.35 41.14
CA LEU A 4 14.86 -8.52 40.19
C LEU A 4 15.12 -9.23 38.87
N ARG A 5 15.50 -10.51 38.91
CA ARG A 5 15.80 -11.29 37.71
C ARG A 5 14.55 -11.51 36.85
N ASN A 6 13.41 -11.74 37.48
CA ASN A 6 12.14 -11.90 36.79
C ASN A 6 11.68 -10.60 36.13
N VAL A 7 11.86 -9.45 36.81
CA VAL A 7 11.55 -8.14 36.25
C VAL A 7 12.41 -7.85 35.02
N ALA A 8 13.73 -8.06 35.12
CA ALA A 8 14.65 -7.85 33.99
C ALA A 8 14.29 -8.73 32.77
N LEU A 9 13.96 -10.00 33.01
CA LEU A 9 13.51 -10.91 31.95
C LEU A 9 12.19 -10.45 31.33
N ALA A 10 11.19 -10.11 32.16
CA ALA A 10 9.89 -9.65 31.69
C ALA A 10 10.03 -8.39 30.83
N THR A 11 10.82 -7.40 31.27
CA THR A 11 11.06 -6.17 30.50
C THR A 11 11.75 -6.46 29.18
N GLY A 12 12.74 -7.36 29.15
CA GLY A 12 13.45 -7.75 27.93
C GLY A 12 12.52 -8.43 26.94
N LEU A 13 11.68 -9.36 27.41
CA LEU A 13 10.70 -10.05 26.57
C LEU A 13 9.70 -9.07 25.95
N LEU A 14 9.21 -8.13 26.75
CA LEU A 14 8.20 -7.17 26.34
C LEU A 14 8.77 -6.17 25.31
N ALA A 15 10.00 -5.70 25.52
CA ALA A 15 10.70 -4.85 24.56
C ALA A 15 10.98 -5.58 23.24
N PHE A 16 11.43 -6.83 23.30
CA PHE A 16 11.70 -7.64 22.11
C PHE A 16 10.42 -7.89 21.30
N ALA A 17 9.33 -8.28 21.96
CA ALA A 17 8.05 -8.51 21.31
C ALA A 17 7.50 -7.22 20.67
N ALA A 18 7.56 -6.09 21.38
CA ALA A 18 7.14 -4.80 20.84
C ALA A 18 7.95 -4.41 19.60
N ALA A 19 9.28 -4.57 19.65
CA ALA A 19 10.14 -4.28 18.50
C ALA A 19 9.82 -5.19 17.31
N GLY A 20 9.63 -6.49 17.53
CA GLY A 20 9.28 -7.44 16.47
C GLY A 20 7.92 -7.13 15.82
N LEU A 21 6.93 -6.73 16.61
CA LEU A 21 5.61 -6.32 16.11
C LEU A 21 5.65 -5.00 15.34
N LEU A 22 6.49 -4.04 15.76
CA LEU A 22 6.63 -2.74 15.10
C LEU A 22 7.53 -2.79 13.85
N PHE A 23 8.42 -3.77 13.74
CA PHE A 23 9.37 -3.91 12.65
C PHE A 23 8.76 -3.87 11.23
N PRO A 24 7.69 -4.63 10.90
CA PRO A 24 7.10 -4.58 9.56
C PRO A 24 6.53 -3.20 9.23
N PHE A 25 5.92 -2.52 10.22
CA PHE A 25 5.39 -1.17 10.02
C PHE A 25 6.52 -0.18 9.77
N PHE A 26 7.60 -0.23 10.56
CA PHE A 26 8.77 0.63 10.35
C PHE A 26 9.39 0.43 8.95
N LEU A 27 9.51 -0.82 8.47
CA LEU A 27 10.01 -1.11 7.12
C LEU A 27 9.10 -0.57 6.01
N VAL A 28 7.78 -0.68 6.18
CA VAL A 28 6.82 -0.15 5.20
C VAL A 28 6.84 1.37 5.19
N THR A 29 6.81 2.01 6.36
CA THR A 29 6.80 3.48 6.47
C THR A 29 8.12 4.12 6.04
N SER A 30 9.25 3.44 6.18
CA SER A 30 10.56 3.94 5.73
C SER A 30 10.72 3.90 4.21
N ARG A 31 9.90 3.12 3.49
CA ARG A 31 9.83 3.10 2.02
C ARG A 31 8.84 4.12 1.45
N SER A 32 8.52 5.18 2.20
CA SER A 32 7.55 6.23 1.87
C SER A 32 7.87 7.10 0.64
N LYS A 33 8.88 6.75 -0.17
CA LYS A 33 9.00 7.34 -1.50
C LYS A 33 8.03 6.59 -2.41
N PRO A 34 6.88 7.19 -2.77
CA PRO A 34 6.02 6.56 -3.74
C PRO A 34 6.82 6.39 -5.04
N ILE A 35 6.87 5.16 -5.56
CA ILE A 35 7.54 4.85 -6.83
C ILE A 35 6.93 5.72 -7.95
N ILE A 36 5.66 6.09 -7.79
CA ILE A 36 4.90 6.94 -8.69
C ILE A 36 4.64 8.27 -7.99
N ASP A 37 5.25 9.31 -8.51
CA ASP A 37 4.96 10.68 -8.12
C ASP A 37 3.62 11.11 -8.71
N ALA A 38 2.60 11.32 -7.87
CA ALA A 38 1.26 11.72 -8.32
C ALA A 38 1.22 13.14 -8.90
N SER A 39 2.25 13.96 -8.67
CA SER A 39 2.38 15.28 -9.30
C SER A 39 2.96 15.21 -10.72
N LYS A 40 3.46 14.04 -11.14
CA LYS A 40 4.02 13.81 -12.46
C LYS A 40 3.09 12.95 -13.30
N PRO A 41 2.97 13.24 -14.61
CA PRO A 41 2.27 12.34 -15.51
C PRO A 41 2.93 10.96 -15.44
N LEU A 42 2.10 9.92 -15.42
CA LEU A 42 2.55 8.54 -15.41
C LEU A 42 3.50 8.30 -16.60
N PRO A 43 4.60 7.55 -16.42
CA PRO A 43 5.50 7.23 -17.52
C PRO A 43 4.70 6.57 -18.65
N PRO A 44 5.04 6.79 -19.93
CA PRO A 44 4.24 6.28 -21.04
C PRO A 44 4.01 4.78 -20.93
N GLN A 45 4.97 4.00 -20.43
CA GLN A 45 4.85 2.55 -20.19
C GLN A 45 3.79 2.17 -19.13
N ALA A 46 3.45 3.07 -18.20
CA ALA A 46 2.37 2.91 -17.22
C ALA A 46 1.04 3.53 -17.67
N THR A 47 1.10 4.56 -18.53
CA THR A 47 -0.07 5.19 -19.17
C THR A 47 -0.62 4.34 -20.31
N PHE A 48 0.27 3.67 -21.06
CA PHE A 48 -0.07 2.67 -22.07
C PHE A 48 -0.37 1.33 -21.38
N ARG A 49 -1.42 1.32 -20.56
CA ARG A 49 -2.34 0.20 -20.76
C ARG A 49 -2.81 0.35 -22.20
N GLY A 50 -2.26 -0.45 -23.11
CA GLY A 50 -2.95 -0.75 -24.36
C GLY A 50 -4.41 -1.12 -24.06
N PRO A 51 -5.30 -1.20 -25.06
CA PRO A 51 -6.78 -1.20 -24.93
C PRO A 51 -7.46 -2.18 -23.94
N TYR A 52 -6.75 -2.87 -23.05
CA TYR A 52 -7.21 -3.50 -21.83
C TYR A 52 -7.45 -2.48 -20.70
N VAL A 53 -8.37 -1.55 -20.94
CA VAL A 53 -9.36 -1.24 -19.91
C VAL A 53 -10.14 -2.54 -19.73
N ASN A 54 -10.31 -3.02 -18.49
CA ASN A 54 -11.27 -4.09 -18.22
C ASN A 54 -12.67 -3.55 -18.52
N THR A 55 -13.07 -3.58 -19.80
CA THR A 55 -14.42 -3.31 -20.29
C THR A 55 -15.36 -4.49 -20.03
N GLY A 56 -14.94 -5.47 -19.23
CA GLY A 56 -15.76 -6.60 -18.76
C GLY A 56 -16.86 -6.22 -17.77
N SER A 57 -17.13 -4.94 -17.54
CA SER A 57 -18.45 -4.54 -17.03
C SER A 57 -19.39 -4.40 -18.22
N HIS A 58 -20.02 -5.50 -18.59
CA HIS A 58 -21.19 -5.51 -19.46
C HIS A 58 -22.48 -5.08 -18.73
N ASP A 59 -22.37 -4.45 -17.54
CA ASP A 59 -23.53 -4.12 -16.70
C ASP A 59 -23.99 -2.66 -16.80
N ILE A 60 -23.53 -1.95 -17.83
CA ILE A 60 -24.17 -0.71 -18.28
C ILE A 60 -24.66 -1.00 -19.70
N GLY A 61 -25.97 -1.20 -19.83
CA GLY A 61 -26.64 -1.37 -21.11
C GLY A 61 -26.39 -0.19 -22.06
N PRO A 62 -26.94 -0.23 -23.29
CA PRO A 62 -26.67 0.78 -24.31
C PRO A 62 -26.87 2.20 -23.74
N ASP A 63 -25.78 2.97 -23.65
CA ASP A 63 -25.87 4.37 -23.29
C ASP A 63 -26.65 5.07 -24.41
N THR A 64 -27.81 5.62 -24.08
CA THR A 64 -28.67 6.35 -25.02
C THR A 64 -28.09 7.72 -25.41
N THR A 65 -27.00 8.13 -24.78
CA THR A 65 -26.44 9.47 -24.94
C THR A 65 -25.43 9.51 -26.08
N THR A 66 -25.71 10.34 -27.10
CA THR A 66 -24.75 10.63 -28.17
C THR A 66 -23.87 11.81 -27.76
N TYR A 67 -22.61 11.56 -27.45
CA TYR A 67 -21.65 12.62 -27.16
C TYR A 67 -21.04 13.17 -28.47
N THR A 68 -21.21 14.46 -28.73
CA THR A 68 -20.56 15.13 -29.88
C THR A 68 -19.06 15.28 -29.60
N LYS A 69 -18.21 14.79 -30.51
CA LYS A 69 -16.76 15.01 -30.43
C LYS A 69 -16.44 16.49 -30.71
N LYS A 70 -15.63 17.08 -29.83
CA LYS A 70 -14.92 18.34 -30.12
C LYS A 70 -13.68 18.07 -30.97
#